data_AF-E9FTJ9-F1
#
_entry.id   AF-E9FTJ9-F1
#
_cell.length_a   1.000
_cell.length_b   1.000
_cell.length_c   1.000
_cell.angle_alpha   90.00
_cell.angle_beta   90.00
_cell.angle_gamma   90.00
#
_symmetry.space_group_name_H-M   'P 1'
#
loop_
_entity.id
_entity.type
_entity.pdbx_description
1 polymer ?
#
loop_
_entity_poly.entity_id
_entity_poly.type
_entity_poly.pdbx_seq_one_letter_code
_entity_poly.pdbx_strand_id
1 'polypeptide(L)'
;MDDDVIFQVTSGFEDIAVYCSTYTSALPIILLLGFFTSTSMQRWFSLVTTMAGTTKVIANFVMSIKENQPEGHQIVQQYTRWILLGWALTFRLICKPLKRVFPNLTSLQNAGLLQPHETLLLEREPASNHPLVVIHWNLTLLKLCNRKGIFMDISDYGRNQDLLMGFKKSCGDTIKFASKNIPFALIQAVTITVYSFGLASLMARQLTEKHTPTSFIIKYFPVLNTFQYFLYYLWLKFGRLAAYPFGDDENDIDIKRIFQAHIEDAVRWLSLYSSPGLTDQLVSMSLHSSSNEWMINA
;
A
#
# COMPACT_ATOMS: atom_id res chain seq x y z
N MET A 1 46.92 44.61 -6.11
CA MET A 1 47.01 43.37 -5.32
C MET A 1 45.62 42.78 -5.11
N ASP A 2 44.62 43.57 -4.71
CA ASP A 2 43.23 43.08 -4.60
C ASP A 2 42.59 42.77 -5.97
N ASP A 3 42.84 43.57 -7.01
CA ASP A 3 42.27 43.33 -8.35
C ASP A 3 42.84 42.07 -9.04
N ASP A 4 44.12 41.74 -8.81
CA ASP A 4 44.73 40.53 -9.36
C ASP A 4 44.17 39.26 -8.70
N VAL A 5 43.92 39.30 -7.38
CA VAL A 5 43.30 38.19 -6.64
C VAL A 5 41.85 38.00 -7.07
N ILE A 6 41.10 39.09 -7.25
CA ILE A 6 39.73 39.04 -7.78
C ILE A 6 39.75 38.47 -9.20
N PHE A 7 40.64 38.94 -10.08
CA PHE A 7 40.74 38.45 -11.45
C PHE A 7 41.07 36.95 -11.52
N GLN A 8 42.03 36.48 -10.70
CA GLN A 8 42.41 35.07 -10.65
C GLN A 8 41.29 34.16 -10.13
N VAL A 9 40.55 34.62 -9.11
CA VAL A 9 39.37 33.91 -8.59
C VAL A 9 38.23 33.86 -9.62
N THR A 10 38.05 34.93 -10.39
CA THR A 10 36.99 35.02 -11.41
C THR A 10 37.28 34.10 -12.59
N SER A 11 38.53 34.06 -13.06
CA SER A 11 38.98 33.16 -14.14
C SER A 11 38.85 31.68 -13.75
N GLY A 12 39.23 31.30 -12.52
CA GLY A 12 39.06 29.92 -12.05
C GLY A 12 37.59 29.49 -11.93
N PHE A 13 36.69 30.42 -11.60
CA PHE A 13 35.25 30.15 -11.54
C PHE A 13 34.64 29.98 -12.94
N GLU A 14 35.09 30.75 -13.93
CA GLU A 14 34.65 30.64 -15.32
C GLU A 14 34.97 29.28 -15.93
N ASP A 15 36.18 28.76 -15.71
CA ASP A 15 36.58 27.43 -16.18
C ASP A 15 35.72 26.31 -15.59
N ILE A 16 35.41 26.40 -14.29
CA ILE A 16 34.53 25.45 -13.60
C ILE A 16 33.11 25.53 -14.15
N ALA A 17 32.59 26.74 -14.42
CA ALA A 17 31.25 26.93 -14.97
C ALA A 17 31.10 26.34 -16.38
N VAL A 18 32.11 26.54 -17.24
CA VAL A 18 32.17 25.94 -18.58
C VAL A 18 32.25 24.42 -18.49
N TYR A 19 33.09 23.90 -17.60
CA TYR A 19 33.18 22.45 -17.35
C TYR A 19 31.82 21.87 -16.93
N CYS A 20 31.15 22.46 -15.95
CA CYS A 20 29.83 22.02 -15.49
C CYS A 20 28.75 22.06 -16.60
N SER A 21 28.79 23.07 -17.48
CA SER A 21 27.85 23.18 -18.62
C SER A 21 27.97 22.03 -19.63
N THR A 22 29.15 21.38 -19.69
CA THR A 22 29.39 20.23 -20.58
C THR A 22 28.72 18.97 -20.04
N TYR A 23 28.53 18.86 -18.72
CA TYR A 23 27.98 17.67 -18.06
C TYR A 23 26.48 17.76 -17.73
N THR A 24 25.82 18.89 -18.02
CA THR A 24 24.37 19.08 -17.87
C THR A 24 23.53 18.38 -18.97
N SER A 25 24.01 17.27 -19.53
CA SER A 25 23.24 16.49 -20.51
C SER A 25 22.02 15.82 -19.87
N ALA A 26 20.84 16.09 -20.43
CA ALA A 26 19.57 15.62 -19.88
C ALA A 26 19.32 14.11 -20.08
N LEU A 27 19.87 13.51 -21.15
CA LEU A 27 19.48 12.18 -21.61
C LEU A 27 19.83 11.05 -20.61
N PRO A 28 21.06 10.95 -20.06
CA PRO A 28 21.38 9.89 -19.09
C PRO A 28 20.52 9.95 -17.82
N ILE A 29 20.16 11.17 -17.40
CA ILE A 29 19.37 11.44 -16.21
C ILE A 29 17.93 10.99 -16.43
N ILE A 30 17.32 11.40 -17.56
CA ILE A 30 15.96 11.00 -17.93
C ILE A 30 15.86 9.47 -18.04
N LEU A 31 16.83 8.80 -18.66
CA LEU A 31 16.84 7.35 -18.79
C LEU A 31 16.88 6.66 -17.42
N LEU A 32 17.78 7.11 -16.53
CA LEU A 32 17.92 6.54 -15.19
C LEU A 32 16.68 6.78 -14.32
N LEU A 33 16.13 8.00 -14.35
CA LEU A 33 14.87 8.35 -13.66
C LEU A 33 13.69 7.57 -14.21
N GLY A 34 13.57 7.45 -15.54
CA GLY A 34 12.52 6.70 -16.21
C GLY A 34 12.52 5.24 -15.78
N PHE A 35 13.69 4.59 -15.80
CA PHE A 35 13.83 3.22 -15.32
C PHE A 35 13.48 3.08 -13.83
N PHE A 36 14.00 3.96 -12.98
CA PHE A 36 13.74 3.92 -11.53
C PHE A 36 12.26 4.11 -11.20
N THR A 37 11.63 5.14 -11.78
CA THR A 37 10.24 5.48 -11.49
C THR A 37 9.28 4.46 -12.06
N SER A 38 9.50 3.96 -13.28
CA SER A 38 8.70 2.87 -13.87
C SER A 38 8.75 1.61 -13.00
N THR A 39 9.96 1.20 -12.58
CA THR A 39 10.14 0.04 -11.68
C THR A 39 9.44 0.25 -10.34
N SER A 40 9.53 1.45 -9.77
CA SER A 40 8.89 1.81 -8.50
C SER A 40 7.37 1.77 -8.59
N MET A 41 6.79 2.35 -9.64
CA MET A 41 5.35 2.34 -9.89
C MET A 41 4.82 0.94 -10.16
N GLN A 42 5.50 0.15 -10.99
CA GLN A 42 5.08 -1.23 -11.28
C GLN A 42 5.00 -2.07 -9.99
N ARG A 43 6.01 -1.92 -9.11
CA ARG A 43 6.01 -2.57 -7.80
C ARG A 43 4.86 -2.07 -6.92
N TRP A 44 4.65 -0.75 -6.87
CA TRP A 44 3.58 -0.13 -6.10
C TRP A 44 2.19 -0.67 -6.52
N PHE A 45 1.89 -0.68 -7.83
CA PHE A 45 0.65 -1.24 -8.34
C PHE A 45 0.52 -2.73 -8.04
N SER A 46 1.61 -3.49 -8.20
CA SER A 46 1.62 -4.94 -7.89
C SER A 46 1.30 -5.18 -6.41
N LEU A 47 1.82 -4.35 -5.50
CA LEU A 47 1.47 -4.40 -4.09
C LEU A 47 -0.01 -4.12 -3.86
N VAL A 48 -0.51 -2.98 -4.32
CA VAL A 48 -1.91 -2.56 -4.11
C VAL A 48 -2.91 -3.59 -4.65
N THR A 49 -2.67 -4.11 -5.84
CA THR A 49 -3.54 -5.11 -6.48
C THR A 49 -3.50 -6.49 -5.82
N THR A 50 -2.40 -6.82 -5.16
CA THR A 50 -2.21 -8.10 -4.47
C THR A 50 -2.71 -8.08 -3.03
N MET A 51 -2.87 -6.88 -2.44
CA MET A 51 -3.33 -6.71 -1.05
C MET A 51 -4.60 -7.53 -0.79
N ALA A 52 -4.54 -8.35 0.26
CA ALA A 52 -5.64 -9.23 0.61
C ALA A 52 -6.87 -8.42 1.04
N GLY A 53 -7.99 -8.58 0.33
CA GLY A 53 -9.29 -8.10 0.79
C GLY A 53 -9.98 -9.13 1.70
N THR A 54 -10.70 -8.67 2.71
CA THR A 54 -11.41 -9.54 3.67
C THR A 54 -12.87 -9.81 3.27
N THR A 55 -13.51 -8.84 2.60
CA THR A 55 -14.94 -8.83 2.26
C THR A 55 -15.41 -10.11 1.58
N LYS A 56 -14.77 -10.52 0.47
CA LYS A 56 -15.23 -11.69 -0.31
C LYS A 56 -15.26 -12.98 0.51
N VAL A 57 -14.26 -13.18 1.36
CA VAL A 57 -14.13 -14.39 2.18
C VAL A 57 -15.16 -14.41 3.30
N ILE A 58 -15.37 -13.26 3.96
CA ILE A 58 -16.34 -13.11 5.05
C ILE A 58 -17.77 -13.22 4.50
N ALA A 59 -18.09 -12.44 3.48
CA ALA A 59 -19.40 -12.40 2.86
C ALA A 59 -19.85 -13.78 2.37
N ASN A 60 -18.96 -14.50 1.67
CA ASN A 60 -19.27 -15.83 1.19
C ASN A 60 -19.55 -16.80 2.35
N PHE A 61 -18.76 -16.74 3.42
CA PHE A 61 -18.97 -17.62 4.57
C PHE A 61 -20.29 -17.32 5.26
N VAL A 62 -20.57 -16.05 5.53
CA VAL A 62 -21.84 -15.58 6.12
C VAL A 62 -23.03 -16.10 5.32
N MET A 63 -22.98 -15.95 3.99
CA MET A 63 -24.02 -16.38 3.06
C MET A 63 -24.00 -17.89 2.76
N SER A 64 -23.15 -18.68 3.40
CA SER A 64 -23.11 -20.14 3.26
C SER A 64 -23.63 -20.87 4.50
N ILE A 65 -23.74 -20.20 5.64
CA ILE A 65 -24.22 -20.81 6.88
C ILE A 65 -25.74 -20.75 6.90
N LYS A 66 -26.38 -21.89 7.21
CA LYS A 66 -27.83 -21.97 7.41
C LYS A 66 -28.30 -20.97 8.46
N GLU A 67 -29.50 -20.46 8.25
CA GLU A 67 -30.19 -19.66 9.25
C GLU A 67 -30.61 -20.52 10.46
N ASN A 68 -30.91 -19.85 11.58
CA ASN A 68 -31.42 -20.46 12.81
C ASN A 68 -30.55 -21.59 13.41
N GLN A 69 -29.24 -21.59 13.12
CA GLN A 69 -28.31 -22.51 13.76
C GLN A 69 -28.00 -22.04 15.19
N PRO A 70 -28.07 -22.92 16.21
CA PRO A 70 -27.92 -22.52 17.62
C PRO A 70 -26.56 -21.89 17.92
N GLU A 71 -25.50 -22.31 17.23
CA GLU A 71 -24.14 -21.76 17.36
C GLU A 71 -23.73 -20.89 16.15
N GLY A 72 -24.66 -20.63 15.22
CA GLY A 72 -24.35 -19.99 13.93
C GLY A 72 -23.70 -18.61 14.09
N HIS A 73 -24.27 -17.78 14.96
CA HIS A 73 -23.75 -16.43 15.22
C HIS A 73 -22.31 -16.47 15.73
N GLN A 74 -22.03 -17.34 16.70
CA GLN A 74 -20.70 -17.50 17.29
C GLN A 74 -19.68 -18.01 16.25
N ILE A 75 -20.08 -18.95 15.40
CA ILE A 75 -19.23 -19.48 14.32
C ILE A 75 -18.90 -18.39 13.29
N VAL A 76 -19.89 -17.62 12.86
CA VAL A 76 -19.71 -16.53 11.89
C VAL A 76 -18.83 -15.42 12.47
N GLN A 77 -19.07 -15.02 13.73
CA GLN A 77 -18.24 -14.05 14.42
C GLN A 77 -16.79 -14.54 14.56
N GLN A 78 -16.60 -15.80 14.93
CA GLN A 78 -15.28 -16.40 15.13
C GLN A 78 -14.48 -16.50 13.84
N TYR A 79 -15.10 -16.97 12.75
CA TYR A 79 -14.50 -17.00 11.43
C TYR A 79 -14.07 -15.60 10.98
N THR A 80 -15.00 -14.65 11.07
CA THR A 80 -14.77 -13.24 10.68
C THR A 80 -13.62 -12.61 11.47
N ARG A 81 -13.60 -12.80 12.80
CA ARG A 81 -12.53 -12.29 13.67
C ARG A 81 -11.18 -12.87 13.29
N TRP A 82 -11.08 -14.16 12.97
CA TRP A 82 -9.83 -14.75 12.53
C TRP A 82 -9.39 -14.29 11.14
N ILE A 83 -10.30 -13.98 10.22
CA ILE A 83 -9.93 -13.33 8.94
C ILE A 83 -9.30 -11.96 9.20
N LEU A 84 -9.93 -11.13 10.04
CA LEU A 84 -9.40 -9.81 10.42
C LEU A 84 -8.06 -9.92 11.16
N LEU A 85 -7.93 -10.87 12.07
CA LEU A 85 -6.70 -11.14 12.80
C LEU A 85 -5.57 -11.60 11.86
N GLY A 86 -5.86 -12.51 10.92
CA GLY A 86 -4.89 -12.97 9.91
C GLY A 86 -4.41 -11.83 9.02
N TRP A 87 -5.33 -10.92 8.65
CA TRP A 87 -4.99 -9.70 7.93
C TRP A 87 -4.10 -8.78 8.78
N ALA A 88 -4.50 -8.48 10.02
CA ALA A 88 -3.76 -7.59 10.91
C ALA A 88 -2.34 -8.11 11.20
N LEU A 89 -2.20 -9.41 11.45
CA LEU A 89 -0.90 -10.06 11.65
C LEU A 89 -0.04 -10.00 10.38
N THR A 90 -0.62 -10.18 9.20
CA THR A 90 0.08 -10.05 7.91
C THR A 90 0.67 -8.65 7.76
N PHE A 91 -0.17 -7.62 7.93
CA PHE A 91 0.28 -6.23 7.77
C PHE A 91 1.20 -5.77 8.89
N ARG A 92 1.09 -6.32 10.12
CA ARG A 92 2.02 -6.06 11.22
C ARG A 92 3.45 -6.50 10.91
N LEU A 93 3.66 -7.49 10.03
CA LEU A 93 4.99 -7.91 9.60
C LEU A 93 5.67 -6.90 8.67
N ILE A 94 4.89 -6.14 7.90
CA ILE A 94 5.39 -5.34 6.77
C ILE A 94 5.15 -3.83 6.90
N CYS A 95 4.16 -3.42 7.67
CA CYS A 95 3.74 -2.03 7.86
C CYS A 95 4.13 -1.55 9.28
N LYS A 96 5.06 -0.60 9.35
CA LYS A 96 5.52 -0.01 10.61
C LYS A 96 4.39 0.74 11.36
N PRO A 97 3.56 1.58 10.71
CA PRO A 97 2.42 2.21 11.38
C PRO A 97 1.51 1.22 12.10
N LEU A 98 1.10 0.14 11.42
CA LEU A 98 0.20 -0.86 12.02
C LEU A 98 0.89 -1.61 13.17
N LYS A 99 2.20 -1.90 13.04
CA LYS A 99 2.99 -2.49 14.12
C LYS A 99 3.10 -1.58 15.35
N ARG A 100 3.05 -0.25 15.21
CA ARG A 100 3.01 0.66 16.37
C ARG A 100 1.64 0.67 17.05
N VAL A 101 0.56 0.53 16.29
CA VAL A 101 -0.80 0.38 16.85
C VAL A 101 -0.93 -0.94 17.61
N PHE A 102 -0.40 -2.02 17.04
CA PHE A 102 -0.41 -3.35 17.63
C PHE A 102 1.02 -3.88 17.87
N PRO A 103 1.74 -3.40 18.89
CA PRO A 103 3.15 -3.75 19.11
C PRO A 103 3.38 -5.20 19.54
N ASN A 104 2.42 -5.86 20.17
CA ASN A 104 2.54 -7.22 20.71
C ASN A 104 1.18 -7.96 20.70
N LEU A 105 1.17 -9.26 21.01
CA LEU A 105 -0.07 -10.04 21.03
C LEU A 105 -1.07 -9.52 22.08
N THR A 106 -0.58 -9.00 23.21
CA THR A 106 -1.41 -8.37 24.25
C THR A 106 -2.21 -7.18 23.71
N SER A 107 -1.61 -6.35 22.84
CA SER A 107 -2.32 -5.23 22.21
C SER A 107 -3.44 -5.69 21.27
N LEU A 108 -3.27 -6.82 20.58
CA LEU A 108 -4.32 -7.42 19.76
C LEU A 108 -5.44 -8.02 20.62
N GLN A 109 -5.08 -8.58 21.77
CA GLN A 109 -6.04 -9.09 22.76
C GLN A 109 -6.85 -7.95 23.38
N ASN A 110 -6.21 -6.85 23.78
CA ASN A 110 -6.89 -5.67 24.31
C ASN A 110 -7.85 -5.04 23.29
N ALA A 111 -7.52 -5.14 21.99
CA ALA A 111 -8.39 -4.72 20.89
C ALA A 111 -9.53 -5.72 20.58
N GLY A 112 -9.62 -6.84 21.30
CA GLY A 112 -10.66 -7.86 21.10
C GLY A 112 -10.47 -8.74 19.86
N LEU A 113 -9.33 -8.65 19.17
CA LEU A 113 -9.03 -9.46 17.98
C LEU A 113 -8.53 -10.85 18.33
N LEU A 114 -7.99 -11.03 19.54
CA LEU A 114 -7.35 -12.26 19.99
C LEU A 114 -7.86 -12.63 21.40
N GLN A 115 -8.05 -13.91 21.67
CA GLN A 115 -8.44 -14.42 22.98
C GLN A 115 -7.22 -14.95 23.77
N PRO A 116 -7.32 -15.08 25.11
CA PRO A 116 -6.19 -15.52 25.93
C PRO A 116 -5.62 -16.88 25.50
N HIS A 117 -6.48 -17.85 25.22
CA HIS A 117 -6.04 -19.20 24.83
C HIS A 117 -5.44 -19.24 23.41
N GLU A 118 -5.89 -18.38 22.52
CA GLU A 118 -5.33 -18.21 21.16
C GLU A 118 -3.94 -17.59 21.23
N THR A 119 -3.74 -16.64 22.15
CA THR A 119 -2.43 -16.01 22.41
C THR A 119 -1.39 -17.04 22.79
N LEU A 120 -1.72 -17.92 23.74
CA LEU A 120 -0.82 -19.00 24.17
C LEU A 120 -0.42 -19.95 23.05
N LEU A 121 -1.28 -20.14 22.04
CA LEU A 121 -0.97 -20.96 20.87
C LEU A 121 -0.04 -20.21 19.91
N LEU A 122 -0.27 -18.92 19.67
CA LEU A 122 0.60 -18.11 18.81
C LEU A 122 2.00 -17.91 19.42
N GLU A 123 2.12 -17.83 20.74
CA GLU A 123 3.41 -17.70 21.42
C GLU A 123 4.34 -18.90 21.20
N ARG A 124 3.80 -20.06 20.84
CA ARG A 124 4.59 -21.26 20.51
C ARG A 124 5.20 -21.23 19.12
N GLU A 125 4.75 -20.31 18.27
CA GLU A 125 5.15 -20.19 16.87
C GLU A 125 5.95 -18.89 16.65
N PRO A 126 6.91 -18.87 15.71
CA PRO A 126 7.60 -17.64 15.38
C PRO A 126 6.63 -16.61 14.79
N ALA A 127 6.87 -15.33 15.06
CA ALA A 127 5.99 -14.24 14.64
C ALA A 127 5.70 -14.21 13.13
N SER A 128 6.63 -14.68 12.31
CA SER A 128 6.46 -14.82 10.85
C SER A 128 5.36 -15.79 10.45
N ASN A 129 5.07 -16.80 11.28
CA ASN A 129 4.09 -17.84 11.01
C ASN A 129 2.69 -17.49 11.53
N HIS A 130 2.56 -16.49 12.41
CA HIS A 130 1.29 -16.14 13.05
C HIS A 130 0.11 -15.97 12.06
N PRO A 131 0.25 -15.26 10.92
CA PRO A 131 -0.86 -15.16 9.97
C PRO A 131 -1.30 -16.51 9.40
N LEU A 132 -0.34 -17.40 9.09
CA LEU A 132 -0.61 -18.73 8.54
C LEU A 132 -1.33 -19.62 9.54
N VAL A 133 -0.92 -19.57 10.81
CA VAL A 133 -1.53 -20.33 11.91
C VAL A 133 -3.01 -19.94 12.06
N VAL A 134 -3.34 -18.65 12.07
CA VAL A 134 -4.72 -18.18 12.16
C VAL A 134 -5.56 -18.59 10.95
N ILE A 135 -4.99 -18.57 9.75
CA ILE A 135 -5.67 -19.08 8.55
C ILE A 135 -5.94 -20.60 8.66
N HIS A 136 -5.03 -21.37 9.24
CA HIS A 136 -5.25 -22.80 9.49
C HIS A 136 -6.37 -23.04 10.53
N TRP A 137 -6.54 -22.15 11.51
CA TRP A 137 -7.69 -22.21 12.42
C TRP A 137 -9.01 -22.02 11.67
N ASN A 138 -9.08 -21.06 10.74
CA ASN A 138 -10.24 -20.89 9.87
C ASN A 138 -10.53 -22.13 9.02
N LEU A 139 -9.51 -22.75 8.40
CA LEU A 139 -9.68 -24.00 7.64
C LEU A 139 -10.25 -25.13 8.52
N THR A 140 -9.79 -25.21 9.77
CA THR A 140 -10.28 -26.19 10.74
C THR A 140 -11.73 -25.92 11.13
N LEU A 141 -12.11 -24.64 11.26
CA LEU A 141 -13.49 -24.24 11.49
C LEU A 141 -14.39 -24.61 10.30
N LEU A 142 -13.96 -24.36 9.06
CA LEU A 142 -14.71 -24.80 7.87
C LEU A 142 -14.96 -26.31 7.87
N LYS A 143 -13.93 -27.10 8.24
CA LYS A 143 -14.05 -28.56 8.38
C LYS A 143 -15.02 -28.98 9.48
N LEU A 144 -15.04 -28.26 10.60
CA LEU A 144 -16.02 -28.46 11.68
C LEU A 144 -17.44 -28.17 11.20
N CYS A 145 -17.65 -27.04 10.52
CA CYS A 145 -18.94 -26.65 9.95
C CYS A 145 -19.47 -27.71 8.98
N ASN A 146 -18.60 -28.24 8.10
CA ASN A 146 -18.99 -29.30 7.17
C ASN A 146 -19.41 -30.58 7.89
N ARG A 147 -18.65 -31.00 8.91
CA ARG A 147 -18.99 -32.18 9.73
C ARG A 147 -20.31 -32.03 10.47
N LYS A 148 -20.61 -30.82 10.94
CA LYS A 148 -21.89 -30.49 11.60
C LYS A 148 -23.05 -30.30 10.61
N GLY A 149 -22.79 -30.26 9.30
CA GLY A 149 -23.83 -30.07 8.28
C GLY A 149 -24.50 -28.70 8.29
N ILE A 150 -23.82 -27.67 8.81
CA ILE A 150 -24.40 -26.32 8.98
C ILE A 150 -24.35 -25.45 7.71
N PHE A 151 -23.62 -25.90 6.68
CA PHE A 151 -23.64 -25.24 5.38
C PHE A 151 -25.01 -25.41 4.70
N MET A 152 -25.45 -24.40 3.95
CA MET A 152 -26.68 -24.46 3.17
C MET A 152 -26.57 -25.51 2.07
N ASP A 153 -25.49 -25.43 1.28
CA ASP A 153 -25.22 -26.37 0.20
C ASP A 153 -23.96 -27.21 0.45
N ILE A 154 -23.89 -28.41 -0.13
CA ILE A 154 -22.71 -29.28 -0.02
C ILE A 154 -21.47 -28.63 -0.69
N SER A 155 -21.69 -27.86 -1.76
CA SER A 155 -20.64 -27.15 -2.49
C SER A 155 -20.04 -25.96 -1.71
N ASP A 156 -20.75 -25.44 -0.71
CA ASP A 156 -20.30 -24.28 0.06
C ASP A 156 -19.00 -24.54 0.81
N TYR A 157 -18.79 -25.76 1.29
CA TYR A 157 -17.54 -26.11 1.97
C TYR A 157 -16.34 -25.91 1.04
N GLY A 158 -16.40 -26.44 -0.19
CA GLY A 158 -15.34 -26.30 -1.19
C GLY A 158 -15.14 -24.84 -1.60
N ARG A 159 -16.24 -24.12 -1.87
CA ARG A 159 -16.21 -22.70 -2.24
C ARG A 159 -15.55 -21.82 -1.18
N ASN A 160 -15.89 -22.03 0.09
CA ASN A 160 -15.28 -21.29 1.20
C ASN A 160 -13.80 -21.66 1.40
N GLN A 161 -13.44 -22.93 1.21
CA GLN A 161 -12.05 -23.37 1.25
C GLN A 161 -11.21 -22.68 0.17
N ASP A 162 -11.71 -22.62 -1.07
CA ASP A 162 -11.01 -21.97 -2.19
C ASP A 162 -10.82 -20.47 -1.96
N LEU A 163 -11.86 -19.78 -1.49
CA LEU A 163 -11.78 -18.35 -1.17
C LEU A 163 -10.79 -18.07 -0.02
N LEU A 164 -10.78 -18.91 1.02
CA LEU A 164 -9.83 -18.79 2.12
C LEU A 164 -8.38 -19.05 1.66
N MET A 165 -8.17 -20.02 0.77
CA MET A 165 -6.86 -20.27 0.17
C MET A 165 -6.41 -19.13 -0.76
N GLY A 166 -7.35 -18.50 -1.47
CA GLY A 166 -7.11 -17.27 -2.22
C GLY A 166 -6.64 -16.12 -1.31
N PHE A 167 -7.32 -15.90 -0.19
CA PHE A 167 -6.91 -14.92 0.82
C PHE A 167 -5.52 -15.21 1.42
N LYS A 168 -5.24 -16.49 1.73
CA LYS A 168 -3.91 -16.94 2.17
C LYS A 168 -2.83 -16.60 1.16
N LYS A 169 -3.10 -16.86 -0.12
CA LYS A 169 -2.18 -16.53 -1.22
C LYS A 169 -1.92 -15.02 -1.29
N SER A 170 -2.97 -14.19 -1.30
CA SER A 170 -2.84 -12.73 -1.31
C SER A 170 -2.04 -12.20 -0.10
N CYS A 171 -2.25 -12.73 1.10
CA CYS A 171 -1.45 -12.37 2.28
C CYS A 171 0.04 -12.72 2.09
N GLY A 172 0.33 -13.94 1.61
CA GLY A 172 1.69 -14.39 1.36
C GLY A 172 2.39 -13.59 0.25
N ASP A 173 1.70 -13.31 -0.84
CA ASP A 173 2.24 -12.51 -1.95
C ASP A 173 2.48 -11.06 -1.50
N THR A 174 1.58 -10.48 -0.70
CA THR A 174 1.78 -9.15 -0.10
C THR A 174 3.05 -9.11 0.76
N ILE A 175 3.27 -10.12 1.62
CA ILE A 175 4.50 -10.24 2.42
C ILE A 175 5.73 -10.33 1.50
N LYS A 176 5.66 -11.14 0.45
CA LYS A 176 6.77 -11.33 -0.51
C LYS A 176 7.15 -10.03 -1.22
N PHE A 177 6.17 -9.30 -1.74
CA PHE A 177 6.41 -8.03 -2.44
C PHE A 177 6.88 -6.91 -1.49
N ALA A 178 6.40 -6.90 -0.25
CA ALA A 178 6.81 -5.92 0.74
C ALA A 178 8.21 -6.19 1.30
N SER A 179 8.58 -7.46 1.48
CA SER A 179 9.89 -7.85 2.03
C SER A 179 11.04 -7.56 1.06
N LYS A 180 10.79 -7.63 -0.25
CA LYS A 180 11.80 -7.34 -1.27
C LYS A 180 11.70 -5.88 -1.72
N ASN A 181 12.45 -5.02 -1.04
CA ASN A 181 12.57 -3.62 -1.42
C ASN A 181 13.36 -3.43 -2.71
N ILE A 182 13.07 -2.34 -3.42
CA ILE A 182 13.91 -1.87 -4.53
C ILE A 182 15.34 -1.74 -3.99
N PRO A 183 16.35 -2.24 -4.73
CA PRO A 183 17.72 -2.21 -4.26
C PRO A 183 18.10 -0.79 -3.82
N PHE A 184 18.56 -0.66 -2.58
CA PHE A 184 18.94 0.63 -2.03
C PHE A 184 20.01 1.32 -2.90
N ALA A 185 20.92 0.54 -3.49
CA ALA A 185 21.92 1.01 -4.44
C ALA A 185 21.31 1.74 -5.65
N LEU A 186 20.17 1.27 -6.19
CA LEU A 186 19.50 1.93 -7.32
C LEU A 186 18.93 3.29 -6.89
N ILE A 187 18.27 3.34 -5.73
CA ILE A 187 17.72 4.59 -5.17
C ILE A 187 18.85 5.60 -4.93
N GLN A 188 19.97 5.14 -4.38
CA GLN A 188 21.15 5.97 -4.15
C GLN A 188 21.78 6.46 -5.45
N ALA A 189 21.98 5.59 -6.44
CA ALA A 189 22.53 5.96 -7.74
C ALA A 189 21.70 7.09 -8.39
N VAL A 190 20.37 6.91 -8.46
CA VAL A 190 19.48 7.94 -9.06
C VAL A 190 19.49 9.23 -8.24
N THR A 191 19.52 9.13 -6.90
CA THR A 191 19.56 10.30 -6.01
C THR A 191 20.85 11.10 -6.22
N ILE A 192 22.00 10.43 -6.23
CA ILE A 192 23.30 11.04 -6.48
C ILE A 192 23.32 11.68 -7.87
N THR A 193 22.85 10.99 -8.91
CA THR A 193 22.78 11.54 -10.27
C THR A 193 21.97 12.83 -10.34
N VAL A 194 20.79 12.88 -9.72
CA VAL A 194 19.93 14.08 -9.73
C VAL A 194 20.57 15.22 -8.92
N TYR A 195 21.16 14.93 -7.76
CA TYR A 195 21.80 15.96 -6.93
C TYR A 195 23.09 16.49 -7.55
N SER A 196 23.92 15.63 -8.14
CA SER A 196 25.10 16.03 -8.91
C SER A 196 24.72 16.88 -10.12
N PHE A 197 23.63 16.53 -10.81
CA PHE A 197 23.10 17.37 -11.88
C PHE A 197 22.65 18.73 -11.35
N GLY A 198 21.89 18.79 -10.25
CA GLY A 198 21.49 20.05 -9.63
C GLY A 198 22.68 20.94 -9.27
N LEU A 199 23.73 20.36 -8.68
CA LEU A 199 24.97 21.06 -8.36
C LEU A 199 25.66 21.59 -9.62
N ALA A 200 25.80 20.75 -10.66
CA ALA A 200 26.37 21.16 -11.93
C ALA A 200 25.53 22.25 -12.62
N SER A 201 24.20 22.18 -12.56
CA SER A 201 23.29 23.18 -13.11
C SER A 201 23.35 24.52 -12.38
N LEU A 202 23.63 24.54 -11.07
CA LEU A 202 23.87 25.75 -10.29
C LEU A 202 25.21 26.40 -10.65
N MET A 203 26.25 25.59 -10.87
CA MET A 203 27.59 26.04 -11.25
C MET A 203 27.70 26.42 -12.73
N ALA A 204 26.86 25.83 -13.59
CA ALA A 204 26.76 26.12 -15.01
C ALA A 204 26.10 27.50 -15.23
N ARG A 205 26.86 28.56 -14.95
CA ARG A 205 26.54 29.92 -15.36
C ARG A 205 27.03 30.14 -16.79
N GLN A 206 26.11 30.46 -17.70
CA GLN A 206 26.48 31.03 -18.99
C GLN A 206 26.87 32.49 -18.79
N LEU A 207 28.16 32.74 -18.57
CA LEU A 207 28.75 34.07 -18.67
C LEU A 207 28.97 34.39 -20.16
N THR A 208 27.88 34.53 -20.91
CA THR A 208 27.99 34.93 -22.32
C THR A 208 28.25 36.43 -22.39
N GLU A 209 29.39 36.83 -22.96
CA GLU A 209 29.80 38.24 -23.17
C GLU A 209 28.88 39.04 -24.09
N LYS A 210 27.90 38.41 -24.74
CA LYS A 210 26.95 39.09 -25.62
C LYS A 210 25.88 39.83 -24.81
N HIS A 211 25.94 41.15 -24.85
CA HIS A 211 24.93 42.07 -24.33
C HIS A 211 23.60 41.94 -25.10
N THR A 212 22.79 40.95 -24.73
CA THR A 212 21.35 40.92 -25.05
C THR A 212 20.55 41.23 -23.78
N PRO A 213 19.36 41.86 -23.86
CA PRO A 213 18.54 42.15 -22.68
C PRO A 213 18.13 40.89 -21.90
N THR A 214 18.11 39.73 -22.55
CA THR A 214 17.90 38.42 -21.93
C THR A 214 19.11 37.93 -21.10
N SER A 215 20.33 38.39 -21.43
CA SER A 215 21.57 38.05 -20.73
C SER A 215 21.58 38.57 -19.29
N PHE A 216 20.95 39.72 -19.01
CA PHE A 216 20.91 40.29 -17.66
C PHE A 216 20.15 39.40 -16.67
N ILE A 217 19.00 38.84 -17.07
CA ILE A 217 18.20 37.94 -16.22
C ILE A 217 18.94 36.60 -16.01
N ILE A 218 19.54 36.07 -17.08
CA ILE A 218 20.30 34.81 -17.06
C ILE A 218 21.55 34.93 -16.15
N LYS A 219 22.15 36.12 -16.04
CA LYS A 219 23.36 36.38 -15.24
C LYS A 219 23.11 36.37 -13.73
N TYR A 220 21.94 36.81 -13.25
CA TYR A 220 21.63 36.84 -11.82
C TYR A 220 20.98 35.54 -11.32
N PHE A 221 20.12 34.90 -12.12
CA PHE A 221 19.46 33.66 -11.73
C PHE A 221 19.19 32.75 -12.94
N PRO A 222 19.72 31.51 -12.98
CA PRO A 222 19.53 30.60 -14.10
C PRO A 222 18.15 29.92 -14.01
N VAL A 223 17.08 30.67 -14.32
CA VAL A 223 15.67 30.23 -14.19
C VAL A 223 15.44 28.87 -14.88
N LEU A 224 15.90 28.72 -16.13
CA LEU A 224 15.64 27.52 -16.93
C LEU A 224 16.35 26.27 -16.39
N ASN A 225 17.63 26.39 -16.01
CA ASN A 225 18.38 25.27 -15.42
C ASN A 225 17.81 24.89 -14.04
N THR A 226 17.41 25.88 -13.26
CA THR A 226 16.76 25.66 -11.95
C THR A 226 15.42 24.95 -12.11
N PHE A 227 14.62 25.38 -13.09
CA PHE A 227 13.34 24.74 -13.40
C PHE A 227 13.53 23.30 -13.89
N GLN A 228 14.52 23.05 -14.76
CA GLN A 228 14.85 21.70 -15.22
C GLN A 228 15.27 20.78 -14.07
N TYR A 229 16.15 21.26 -13.18
CA TYR A 229 16.51 20.53 -11.96
C TYR A 229 15.30 20.25 -11.09
N PHE A 230 14.42 21.24 -10.88
CA PHE A 230 13.21 21.09 -10.09
C PHE A 230 12.31 19.98 -10.65
N LEU A 231 12.14 19.89 -11.97
CA LEU A 231 11.40 18.80 -12.61
C LEU A 231 12.03 17.43 -12.33
N TYR A 232 13.35 17.28 -12.46
CA TYR A 232 14.02 16.01 -12.15
C TYR A 232 13.98 15.66 -10.66
N TYR A 233 14.07 16.67 -9.79
CA TYR A 233 13.92 16.51 -8.36
C TYR A 233 12.51 16.02 -7.99
N LEU A 234 11.46 16.63 -8.55
CA LEU A 234 10.08 16.18 -8.36
C LEU A 234 9.86 14.77 -8.88
N TRP A 235 10.40 14.44 -10.04
CA TRP A 235 10.30 13.10 -10.61
C TRP A 235 11.03 12.06 -9.75
N LEU A 236 12.20 12.39 -9.19
CA LEU A 236 12.89 11.55 -8.20
C LEU A 236 12.02 11.35 -6.95
N LYS A 237 11.43 12.43 -6.41
CA LYS A 237 10.55 12.35 -5.23
C LYS A 237 9.33 11.48 -5.48
N PHE A 238 8.70 11.61 -6.64
CA PHE A 238 7.60 10.75 -7.07
C PHE A 238 7.99 9.26 -7.10
N GLY A 239 9.13 8.92 -7.71
CA GLY A 239 9.62 7.54 -7.72
C GLY A 239 9.92 6.99 -6.32
N ARG A 240 10.48 7.83 -5.43
CA ARG A 240 10.79 7.46 -4.04
C ARG A 240 9.54 7.19 -3.20
N LEU A 241 8.46 7.95 -3.42
CA LEU A 241 7.18 7.69 -2.77
C LEU A 241 6.67 6.28 -3.12
N ALA A 242 6.66 5.94 -4.41
CA ALA A 242 6.24 4.61 -4.86
C ALA A 242 7.15 3.47 -4.36
N ALA A 243 8.42 3.75 -4.05
CA ALA A 243 9.37 2.75 -3.59
C ALA A 243 9.09 2.20 -2.18
N TYR A 244 8.44 2.99 -1.31
CA TYR A 244 8.21 2.65 0.10
C TYR A 244 6.76 2.89 0.57
N PRO A 245 5.76 2.17 0.04
CA PRO A 245 4.34 2.48 0.26
C PRO A 245 3.77 2.25 1.66
N PHE A 246 4.54 1.66 2.58
CA PHE A 246 4.09 1.33 3.95
C PHE A 246 4.88 2.09 5.03
N GLY A 247 5.39 3.27 4.67
CA GLY A 247 6.05 4.18 5.60
C GLY A 247 5.06 4.96 6.48
N ASP A 248 5.48 6.14 6.93
CA ASP A 248 4.69 7.06 7.74
C ASP A 248 4.36 8.36 6.98
N ASP A 249 4.69 8.44 5.70
CA ASP A 249 4.49 9.66 4.93
C ASP A 249 2.99 9.86 4.67
N GLU A 250 2.53 11.12 4.58
CA GLU A 250 1.10 11.44 4.38
C GLU A 250 0.50 10.81 3.11
N ASN A 251 1.35 10.51 2.12
CA ASN A 251 0.96 9.94 0.83
C ASN A 251 1.14 8.41 0.77
N ASP A 252 1.57 7.77 1.87
CA ASP A 252 1.67 6.32 1.95
C ASP A 252 0.29 5.67 2.04
N ILE A 253 0.24 4.35 1.80
CA ILE A 253 -1.02 3.61 1.90
C ILE A 253 -1.46 3.59 3.36
N ASP A 254 -2.61 4.18 3.66
CA ASP A 254 -3.17 4.20 5.02
C ASP A 254 -3.76 2.84 5.41
N ILE A 255 -2.86 1.94 5.82
CA ILE A 255 -3.19 0.59 6.31
C ILE A 255 -4.11 0.64 7.53
N LYS A 256 -4.03 1.68 8.37
CA LYS A 256 -4.90 1.80 9.55
C LYS A 256 -6.34 2.05 9.12
N ARG A 257 -6.55 2.98 8.19
CA ARG A 257 -7.86 3.26 7.62
C ARG A 257 -8.43 2.07 6.87
N ILE A 258 -7.61 1.35 6.08
CA ILE A 258 -8.05 0.13 5.40
C ILE A 258 -8.46 -0.94 6.42
N PHE A 259 -7.70 -1.12 7.50
CA PHE A 259 -8.05 -2.08 8.54
C PHE A 259 -9.38 -1.73 9.22
N GLN A 260 -9.57 -0.44 9.54
CA GLN A 260 -10.82 0.05 10.10
C GLN A 260 -12.01 -0.20 9.16
N ALA A 261 -11.85 0.06 7.86
CA ALA A 261 -12.88 -0.23 6.86
C ALA A 261 -13.20 -1.74 6.77
N HIS A 262 -12.19 -2.61 6.93
CA HIS A 262 -12.42 -4.06 6.99
C HIS A 262 -13.19 -4.48 8.25
N ILE A 263 -12.95 -3.85 9.40
CA ILE A 263 -13.73 -4.09 10.62
C ILE A 263 -15.19 -3.66 10.42
N GLU A 264 -15.42 -2.46 9.88
CA GLU A 264 -16.76 -1.94 9.63
C GLU A 264 -17.56 -2.81 8.65
N ASP A 265 -16.93 -3.24 7.56
CA ASP A 265 -17.52 -4.16 6.59
C ASP A 265 -17.83 -5.53 7.23
N ALA A 266 -16.90 -6.07 8.03
CA ALA A 266 -17.10 -7.31 8.77
C ALA A 266 -18.29 -7.25 9.74
N VAL A 267 -18.44 -6.14 10.47
CA VAL A 267 -19.59 -5.90 11.36
C VAL A 267 -20.90 -5.86 10.57
N ARG A 268 -20.90 -5.20 9.40
CA ARG A 268 -22.07 -5.19 8.51
C ARG A 268 -22.44 -6.60 8.07
N TRP A 269 -21.49 -7.41 7.61
CA TRP A 269 -21.76 -8.80 7.22
C TRP A 269 -22.28 -9.66 8.38
N LEU A 270 -21.70 -9.52 9.58
CA LEU A 270 -22.18 -10.24 10.77
C LEU A 270 -23.62 -9.84 11.14
N SER A 271 -23.97 -8.55 10.99
CA SER A 271 -25.31 -8.05 11.26
C SER A 271 -26.36 -8.67 10.33
N LEU A 272 -26.01 -8.94 9.06
CA LEU A 272 -26.90 -9.61 8.11
C LEU A 272 -27.24 -11.04 8.54
N TYR A 273 -26.30 -11.77 9.13
CA TYR A 273 -26.58 -13.10 9.68
C TYR A 273 -27.45 -13.04 10.96
N SER A 274 -27.18 -12.05 11.81
CA SER A 274 -27.76 -12.00 13.17
C SER A 274 -29.14 -11.36 13.21
N SER A 275 -29.44 -10.47 12.27
CA SER A 275 -30.67 -9.69 12.22
C SER A 275 -31.06 -9.41 10.76
N PRO A 276 -31.36 -10.46 9.97
CA PRO A 276 -31.64 -10.31 8.54
C PRO A 276 -32.93 -9.51 8.28
N GLY A 277 -33.82 -9.42 9.28
CA GLY A 277 -35.18 -8.91 9.14
C GLY A 277 -35.34 -7.53 8.50
N LEU A 278 -34.45 -6.56 8.73
CA LEU A 278 -34.58 -5.24 8.10
C LEU A 278 -34.27 -5.29 6.60
N THR A 279 -33.23 -6.03 6.22
CA THR A 279 -32.86 -6.28 4.82
C THR A 279 -33.90 -7.16 4.13
N ASP A 280 -34.41 -8.19 4.78
CA ASP A 280 -35.45 -9.07 4.22
C ASP A 280 -36.77 -8.31 4.02
N GLN A 281 -37.11 -7.41 4.95
CA GLN A 281 -38.25 -6.49 4.78
C GLN A 281 -38.03 -5.54 3.60
N LEU A 282 -36.84 -4.95 3.46
CA LEU A 282 -36.53 -4.09 2.31
C LEU A 282 -36.62 -4.86 0.99
N VAL A 283 -36.05 -6.06 0.93
CA VAL A 283 -36.07 -6.93 -0.26
C VAL A 283 -37.50 -7.32 -0.58
N SER A 284 -38.26 -7.81 0.40
CA SER A 284 -39.67 -8.14 0.19
C SER A 284 -40.48 -6.92 -0.25
N MET A 285 -40.34 -5.76 0.39
CA MET A 285 -40.98 -4.53 -0.05
C MET A 285 -40.62 -4.20 -1.50
N SER A 286 -39.33 -4.21 -1.84
CA SER A 286 -38.83 -3.86 -3.17
C SER A 286 -39.31 -4.84 -4.26
N LEU A 287 -39.46 -6.12 -3.93
CA LEU A 287 -40.04 -7.12 -4.84
C LEU A 287 -41.54 -6.88 -5.10
N HIS A 288 -42.26 -6.32 -4.13
CA HIS A 288 -43.69 -6.03 -4.24
C HIS A 288 -43.99 -4.59 -4.69
N SER A 289 -43.03 -3.67 -4.58
CA SER A 289 -43.13 -2.26 -5.00
C SER A 289 -42.11 -1.97 -6.11
N SER A 290 -42.39 -2.42 -7.34
CA SER A 290 -41.49 -2.11 -8.47
C SER A 290 -41.68 -0.66 -8.93
N SER A 291 -40.63 0.16 -8.87
CA SER A 291 -40.58 1.38 -9.68
C SER A 291 -40.13 0.98 -11.07
N ASN A 292 -41.05 1.01 -12.03
CA ASN A 292 -40.74 0.74 -13.45
C ASN A 292 -40.23 2.01 -14.16
N GLU A 293 -40.08 3.11 -13.44
CA GLU A 293 -39.70 4.42 -13.99
C GLU A 293 -38.34 4.39 -14.72
N TRP A 294 -37.39 3.59 -14.23
CA TRP A 294 -36.09 3.42 -14.89
C TRP A 294 -36.18 2.64 -16.22
N MET A 295 -37.21 1.82 -16.42
CA MET A 295 -37.47 1.10 -17.69
C MET A 295 -38.24 1.95 -18.69
N ILE A 296 -39.05 2.90 -18.21
CA ILE A 296 -39.87 3.78 -19.05
C ILE A 296 -39.05 4.95 -19.63
N ASN A 297 -38.00 5.36 -18.92
CA ASN A 297 -37.11 6.47 -19.31
C ASN A 297 -35.81 6.03 -20.02
N ALA A 298 -35.70 4.77 -20.44
CA ALA A 298 -34.57 4.20 -21.20
C ALA A 298 -34.94 3.99 -22.67
#